data_AF-F5L6P1-F1
#
_entry.id   AF-F5L6P1-F1
#
_cell.length_a   1.000
_cell.length_b   1.000
_cell.length_c   1.000
_cell.angle_alpha   90.00
_cell.angle_beta   90.00
_cell.angle_gamma   90.00
#
_symmetry.space_group_name_H-M   'P 1'
#
loop_
_entity.id
_entity.type
_entity.pdbx_description
1 polymer ?
#
loop_
_entity_poly.entity_id
_entity_poly.type
_entity_poly.pdbx_seq_one_letter_code
_entity_poly.pdbx_strand_id
1 'polypeptide(L)' 'MGTIGPVSLILIILVALLLFGPSKLPELGRAFGKTLREFKNATNGLVDDEKPKQTEEKNER' A
#
# COMPACT_ATOMS: atom_id res chain seq x y z
N MET A 1 -13.17 -31.03 8.68
CA MET A 1 -11.86 -30.33 8.61
C MET A 1 -12.14 -28.87 8.89
N GLY A 2 -11.68 -28.36 10.03
CA GLY A 2 -12.04 -27.03 10.53
C GLY A 2 -11.45 -25.96 9.62
N THR A 3 -12.33 -25.20 8.97
CA THR A 3 -11.93 -23.96 8.31
C THR A 3 -11.40 -23.04 9.41
N ILE A 4 -10.17 -22.56 9.26
CA ILE A 4 -9.69 -21.39 10.00
C ILE A 4 -10.58 -20.25 9.53
N GLY A 5 -11.72 -20.11 10.19
CA GLY A 5 -12.79 -19.23 9.78
C GLY A 5 -12.44 -17.79 10.11
N PRO A 6 -13.17 -16.82 9.52
CA PRO A 6 -13.04 -15.40 9.85
C PRO A 6 -13.06 -15.13 11.37
N VAL A 7 -13.78 -15.96 12.12
CA VAL A 7 -13.89 -15.92 13.59
C VAL A 7 -12.54 -16.08 14.29
N SER A 8 -11.69 -17.01 13.85
CA SER A 8 -10.38 -17.25 14.48
C SER A 8 -9.44 -16.07 14.27
N LEU A 9 -9.49 -15.46 13.07
CA LEU A 9 -8.73 -14.25 12.75
C LEU A 9 -9.18 -13.05 13.60
N ILE A 10 -10.50 -12.89 13.78
CA ILE A 10 -11.08 -11.85 14.65
C ILE A 10 -10.64 -12.00 16.10
N LEU A 11 -10.59 -13.22 16.64
CA LEU A 11 -10.08 -13.46 17.99
C LEU A 11 -8.61 -13.03 18.16
N ILE A 12 -7.77 -13.35 17.18
CA ILE A 12 -6.35 -12.94 17.19
C ILE A 12 -6.24 -11.41 17.15
N ILE A 13 -7.01 -10.76 16.27
CA ILE A 13 -7.03 -9.29 16.19
C ILE A 13 -7.50 -8.70 17.51
N LEU A 14 -8.53 -9.26 18.14
CA LEU A 14 -9.04 -8.76 19.42
C LEU A 14 -7.97 -8.83 20.52
N VAL A 15 -7.25 -9.95 20.64
CA VAL A 15 -6.13 -10.08 21.59
C VAL A 15 -5.00 -9.11 21.27
N ALA A 16 -4.63 -8.97 19.99
CA ALA A 16 -3.61 -8.01 19.57
C ALA A 16 -4.03 -6.56 19.89
N LEU A 17 -5.31 -6.23 19.73
CA LEU A 17 -5.87 -4.93 20.07
C LEU A 17 -5.90 -4.66 21.56
N LEU A 18 -6.04 -5.67 22.41
CA LEU A 18 -5.92 -5.49 23.86
C LEU A 18 -4.47 -5.22 24.29
N LEU A 19 -3.50 -5.86 23.64
CA LEU A 19 -2.07 -5.67 23.93
C LEU A 19 -1.53 -4.34 23.38
N PHE A 20 -1.85 -4.01 22.13
CA PHE A 20 -1.31 -2.84 21.45
C PHE A 20 -2.26 -1.63 21.50
N GLY A 21 -3.56 -1.85 21.69
CA GLY A 21 -4.59 -0.82 21.64
C GLY A 21 -5.17 -0.60 20.22
N PRO A 22 -6.47 -0.29 20.10
CA PRO A 22 -7.13 -0.05 18.80
C PRO A 22 -6.59 1.16 18.06
N SER A 23 -6.00 2.13 18.76
CA SER A 23 -5.42 3.33 18.16
C SER A 23 -4.08 3.07 17.45
N LYS A 24 -3.38 1.96 17.76
CA LYS A 24 -2.07 1.67 17.15
C LYS A 24 -2.18 1.16 15.72
N LEU A 25 -3.21 0.38 15.38
CA LEU A 25 -3.44 -0.07 14.01
C LEU A 25 -3.58 1.09 12.99
N PRO A 26 -4.43 2.12 13.21
CA PRO A 26 -4.55 3.23 12.28
C PRO A 26 -3.31 4.14 12.28
N GLU A 27 -2.60 4.27 13.41
CA GLU A 27 -1.33 4.99 13.48
C GLU A 27 -0.26 4.33 12.60
N LEU A 28 -0.09 3.02 12.75
CA LEU A 28 0.81 2.22 11.90
C LEU A 28 0.38 2.28 10.43
N GLY A 29 -0.90 2.11 10.13
CA GLY A 29 -1.41 2.19 8.76
C GLY A 29 -1.14 3.55 8.10
N ARG A 30 -1.26 4.66 8.84
CA ARG A 30 -0.90 6.00 8.34
C ARG A 30 0.59 6.14 8.06
N ALA A 31 1.45 5.62 8.95
CA ALA A 31 2.90 5.65 8.77
C ALA A 31 3.32 4.81 7.55
N PHE A 32 2.91 3.53 7.51
CA PHE A 32 3.15 2.63 6.37
C PHE A 32 2.58 3.18 5.06
N GLY A 33 1.38 3.78 5.09
CA GLY A 33 0.74 4.36 3.92
C GLY A 33 1.52 5.55 3.35
N LYS A 34 2.11 6.40 4.20
CA LYS A 34 3.01 7.47 3.74
C LYS A 34 4.26 6.88 3.07
N THR A 35 4.91 5.92 3.72
CA THR A 35 6.09 5.24 3.16
C THR A 35 5.78 4.58 1.81
N LEU A 36 4.66 3.85 1.70
CA LEU A 36 4.26 3.18 0.46
C LEU A 36 3.91 4.19 -0.64
N ARG A 37 3.31 5.34 -0.29
CA ARG A 37 3.01 6.42 -1.23
C ARG A 37 4.29 7.06 -1.77
N GLU A 38 5.26 7.34 -0.90
CA GLU A 38 6.56 7.87 -1.30
C GLU A 38 7.34 6.87 -2.15
N PHE A 39 7.35 5.59 -1.75
CA PHE A 39 7.96 4.51 -2.51
C PHE A 39 7.35 4.37 -3.91
N LYS A 40 6.01 4.41 -4.02
CA LYS A 40 5.31 4.41 -5.31
C LYS A 40 5.71 5.60 -6.18
N ASN A 41 5.77 6.80 -5.61
CA ASN A 41 6.12 8.00 -6.36
C ASN A 41 7.57 7.95 -6.87
N ALA A 42 8.51 7.50 -6.03
CA ALA A 42 9.90 7.31 -6.42
C ALA A 42 10.03 6.25 -7.53
N THR A 43 9.34 5.12 -7.38
CA THR A 43 9.35 4.05 -8.39
C THR A 43 8.74 4.51 -9.71
N ASN A 44 7.63 5.26 -9.68
CA ASN A 44 7.01 5.81 -10.88
C ASN A 44 7.92 6.79 -11.62
N GLY A 45 8.69 7.63 -10.91
CA GLY A 45 9.66 8.54 -11.52
C GLY A 45 10.80 7.79 -12.23
N LEU A 46 11.25 6.67 -11.66
CA LEU A 46 12.28 5.82 -12.27
C LEU A 46 11.74 5.09 -13.52
N VAL A 47 10.52 4.57 -13.45
CA VAL A 47 9.86 3.87 -14.58
C VAL A 47 9.49 4.83 -15.72
N ASP A 48 9.27 6.11 -15.43
CA ASP A 48 8.97 7.11 -16.45
C ASP A 48 10.22 7.56 -17.23
N ASP A 49 11.40 7.56 -16.59
CA ASP A 49 12.67 7.89 -17.24
C ASP A 49 13.14 6.81 -18.24
N GLU A 50 12.64 5.56 -18.09
CA GLU A 50 12.90 4.45 -19.02
C GLU A 50 11.85 4.31 -20.14
N LYS A 51 10.79 5.14 -20.16
CA LYS A 51 9.90 5.17 -21.34
C LYS A 51 10.56 6.03 -22.41
N PRO A 52 10.86 5.48 -23.61
CA PRO A 52 11.22 6.33 -24.72
C PRO A 52 10.05 7.29 -24.94
N LYS A 53 10.32 8.60 -24.90
CA LYS A 53 9.38 9.63 -25.33
C LYS A 53 8.87 9.20 -26.70
N GLN A 54 7.64 8.67 -26.74
CA GLN A 54 6.94 8.44 -28.00
C GLN A 54 6.60 9.83 -28.54
N THR A 55 7.54 10.34 -29.33
CA THR A 55 7.35 11.18 -30.51
C THR A 55 6.00 11.88 -30.57
N GLU A 56 5.98 13.09 -30.03
CA GLU A 56 5.21 14.18 -30.63
C GLU A 56 5.79 14.42 -32.03
N GLU A 57 5.28 13.70 -33.03
CA GLU A 57 5.36 14.12 -34.43
C GLU A 57 4.02 13.77 -35.11
N LYS A 58 3.00 14.58 -34.83
CA LYS A 58 1.93 14.80 -35.80
C LYS A 58 1.97 16.26 -36.21
N ASN A 59 2.99 16.52 -37.02
CA ASN A 59 3.18 17.68 -37.85
C ASN A 59 1.90 17.98 -38.65
N GLU A 60 1.44 19.21 -38.51
CA GLU A 60 1.04 20.10 -39.60
C GLU A 60 1.11 19.46 -41.00
N ARG A 61 -0.06 19.17 -41.58
CA ARG A 61 -0.34 19.17 -43.03
C ARG A 61 -1.81 19.52 -43.23
#